data_AF-A0A2A6D2E9-F1
#
_entry.id   AF-A0A2A6D2E9-F1
#
_cell.length_a   1.000
_cell.length_b   1.000
_cell.length_c   1.000
_cell.angle_alpha   90.00
_cell.angle_beta   90.00
_cell.angle_gamma   90.00
#
_symmetry.space_group_name_H-M   'P 1'
#
loop_
_entity.id
_entity.type
_entity.pdbx_description
1 polymer ?
#
loop_
_entity_poly.entity_id
_entity_poly.type
_entity_poly.pdbx_seq_one_letter_code
_entity_poly.pdbx_strand_id
1 'polypeptide(L)'
;MTPFTQQVYVDPLLNIVAYVFQIVVAILAYVFNCILILIVIRSRNKEIGRYSILIVFFALSDIYYNTVHFVVFPVIEYFHYRNGNHTQVPESYGNAFLIRGHGLYPDRLGIGLYAGSYGHTFPILIYHFLYRLIVIKYPQHLQYFKMFLLAMFSATAISHVYWFSIFYVLFHPDQEVLDALTPVFNGTITLPVNHTMDTAEKYSQALYWRGETFESPRWRNLIGAAMISYSLVSAYGTICYSILRIRKHLKVYVKSAKTVRLHRELLRCLVYQSFLPVLTSYFPAAAAVLFPVLGVSISAISIISPPICAVHPLFDPILLIFTITEYRRAFFALVSVREITLLTKHRNVSVSPAVSIG
;
A
#
# COMPACT_ATOMS: atom_id res chain seq x y z
N MET A 1 1.26 28.61 11.29
CA MET A 1 0.78 27.29 11.76
C MET A 1 1.73 26.24 11.23
N THR A 2 2.08 25.24 12.04
CA THR A 2 2.74 24.03 11.53
C THR A 2 1.74 23.24 10.69
N PRO A 3 2.16 22.52 9.63
CA PRO A 3 1.27 21.79 8.71
C PRO A 3 0.59 20.54 9.32
N PHE A 4 0.40 20.53 10.65
CA PHE A 4 -0.13 19.43 11.47
C PHE A 4 -0.99 19.99 12.62
N THR A 5 -1.77 21.06 12.41
CA THR A 5 -2.44 21.79 13.52
C THR A 5 -3.92 22.08 13.32
N GLN A 6 -4.60 21.19 12.63
CA GLN A 6 -6.04 21.20 12.58
C GLN A 6 -6.49 19.76 12.96
N GLN A 7 -7.60 19.22 12.46
CA GLN A 7 -8.36 18.08 13.02
C GLN A 7 -9.42 17.57 12.01
N VAL A 8 -9.43 16.27 11.77
CA VAL A 8 -9.95 15.55 10.60
C VAL A 8 -11.47 15.46 10.46
N TYR A 9 -12.07 15.13 11.59
CA TYR A 9 -13.39 14.58 11.78
C TYR A 9 -14.14 15.42 12.81
N VAL A 10 -15.46 15.26 12.86
CA VAL A 10 -16.34 15.95 13.83
C VAL A 10 -16.04 15.55 15.29
N ASP A 11 -15.55 14.33 15.52
CA ASP A 11 -15.18 13.83 16.86
C ASP A 11 -13.71 14.14 17.20
N PRO A 12 -13.44 14.99 18.21
CA PRO A 12 -12.08 15.34 18.63
C PRO A 12 -11.25 14.16 19.16
N LEU A 13 -11.88 13.16 19.78
CA LEU A 13 -11.17 11.98 20.29
C LEU A 13 -10.73 11.09 19.13
N LEU A 14 -11.62 10.88 18.15
CA LEU A 14 -11.30 10.13 16.92
C LEU A 14 -10.12 10.75 16.16
N ASN A 15 -10.03 12.09 16.10
CA ASN A 15 -8.91 12.80 15.50
C ASN A 15 -7.57 12.45 16.17
N ILE A 16 -7.51 12.58 17.50
CA ILE A 16 -6.29 12.32 18.27
C ILE A 16 -5.89 10.84 18.14
N VAL A 17 -6.85 9.92 18.30
CA VAL A 17 -6.62 8.48 18.19
C VAL A 17 -6.13 8.11 16.80
N ALA A 18 -6.78 8.59 15.73
CA ALA A 18 -6.40 8.29 14.35
C ALA A 18 -5.01 8.86 13.98
N TYR A 19 -4.69 10.08 14.42
CA TYR A 19 -3.40 10.72 14.17
C TYR A 19 -2.25 10.00 14.89
N VAL A 20 -2.40 9.76 16.20
CA VAL A 20 -1.40 9.02 16.99
C VAL A 20 -1.23 7.60 16.47
N PHE A 21 -2.33 6.92 16.12
CA PHE A 21 -2.30 5.60 15.51
C PHE A 21 -1.51 5.60 14.19
N GLN A 22 -1.79 6.53 13.27
CA GLN A 22 -1.07 6.62 12.00
C GLN A 22 0.42 6.91 12.18
N ILE A 23 0.82 7.79 13.10
CA ILE A 23 2.24 8.02 13.41
C ILE A 23 2.91 6.75 13.92
N VAL A 24 2.30 6.08 14.90
CA VAL A 24 2.85 4.85 15.49
C VAL A 24 2.97 3.76 14.42
N VAL A 25 1.95 3.56 13.60
CA VAL A 25 1.94 2.60 12.50
C VAL A 25 2.99 2.94 11.44
N ALA A 26 3.14 4.21 11.04
CA ALA A 26 4.13 4.62 10.05
C ALA A 26 5.57 4.43 10.57
N ILE A 27 5.85 4.77 11.83
CA ILE A 27 7.14 4.51 12.48
C ILE A 27 7.43 3.01 12.52
N LEU A 28 6.47 2.20 12.96
CA LEU A 28 6.61 0.75 12.99
C LEU A 28 6.83 0.17 11.58
N ALA A 29 6.14 0.66 10.55
CA ALA A 29 6.31 0.23 9.17
C ALA A 29 7.73 0.49 8.66
N TYR A 30 8.32 1.66 8.94
CA TYR A 30 9.74 1.91 8.64
C TYR A 30 10.66 0.95 9.41
N VAL A 31 10.45 0.80 10.73
CA VAL A 31 11.28 -0.07 11.58
C VAL A 31 11.25 -1.52 11.11
N PHE A 32 10.07 -2.10 10.86
CA PHE A 32 9.95 -3.49 10.42
C PHE A 32 10.45 -3.72 8.99
N ASN A 33 10.27 -2.79 8.06
CA ASN A 33 10.87 -2.90 6.73
C ASN A 33 12.39 -2.78 6.76
N CYS A 34 12.96 -1.88 7.57
CA CYS A 34 14.41 -1.82 7.79
C CYS A 34 14.95 -3.11 8.43
N ILE A 35 14.25 -3.69 9.42
CA ILE A 35 14.61 -4.97 10.03
C ILE A 35 14.55 -6.11 9.00
N LEU A 36 13.51 -6.16 8.15
CA LEU A 36 13.40 -7.13 7.06
C LEU A 36 14.58 -7.01 6.10
N ILE A 37 14.92 -5.80 5.64
CA ILE A 37 16.06 -5.55 4.75
C ILE A 37 17.38 -6.02 5.41
N LEU A 38 17.61 -5.70 6.69
CA LEU A 38 18.78 -6.15 7.44
C LEU A 38 18.85 -7.69 7.55
N ILE A 39 17.72 -8.35 7.84
CA ILE A 39 17.63 -9.81 7.88
C ILE A 39 17.93 -10.42 6.51
N VAL A 40 17.35 -9.88 5.43
CA VAL A 40 17.53 -10.41 4.07
C VAL A 40 18.98 -10.26 3.61
N ILE A 41 19.63 -9.13 3.89
CA ILE A 41 21.05 -8.89 3.56
C ILE A 41 21.97 -9.82 4.38
N ARG A 42 21.70 -10.04 5.67
CA ARG A 42 22.51 -10.92 6.53
C ARG A 42 22.26 -12.41 6.28
N SER A 43 21.11 -12.78 5.71
CA SER A 43 20.72 -14.17 5.45
C SER A 43 21.53 -14.79 4.31
N ARG A 44 22.64 -15.47 4.64
CA ARG A 44 23.53 -16.20 3.70
C ARG A 44 22.89 -17.44 3.02
N ASN A 45 21.56 -17.56 2.94
CA ASN A 45 20.91 -18.75 2.42
C ASN A 45 20.96 -18.81 0.88
N LYS A 46 21.88 -19.64 0.36
CA LYS A 46 22.05 -19.92 -1.07
C LYS A 46 20.78 -20.46 -1.75
N GLU A 47 19.85 -21.09 -1.02
CA GLU A 47 18.57 -21.60 -1.56
C GLU A 47 17.53 -20.50 -1.79
N ILE A 48 17.63 -19.36 -1.10
CA ILE A 48 16.82 -18.16 -1.38
C ILE A 48 17.41 -17.41 -2.58
N GLY A 49 18.75 -17.31 -2.63
CA GLY A 49 19.50 -16.82 -3.79
C GLY A 49 18.97 -15.48 -4.31
N ARG A 50 18.69 -15.40 -5.61
CA ARG A 50 18.25 -14.17 -6.29
C ARG A 50 16.86 -13.66 -5.87
N TYR A 51 16.08 -14.43 -5.11
CA TYR A 51 14.79 -13.96 -4.57
C TYR A 51 14.95 -12.90 -3.48
N SER A 52 16.10 -12.84 -2.80
CA SER A 52 16.38 -11.80 -1.81
C SER A 52 16.25 -10.39 -2.38
N ILE A 53 16.66 -10.20 -3.64
CA ILE A 53 16.58 -8.92 -4.36
C ILE A 53 15.12 -8.48 -4.57
N LEU A 54 14.23 -9.44 -4.83
CA LEU A 54 12.79 -9.15 -4.96
C LEU A 54 12.19 -8.73 -3.61
N ILE A 55 12.55 -9.41 -2.51
CA ILE A 55 12.09 -9.04 -1.16
C ILE A 55 12.61 -7.66 -0.76
N VAL A 56 13.88 -7.35 -1.04
CA VAL A 56 14.43 -6.01 -0.76
C VAL A 56 13.69 -4.95 -1.57
N PHE A 57 13.40 -5.20 -2.85
CA PHE A 57 12.62 -4.25 -3.65
C PHE A 57 11.19 -4.06 -3.11
N PHE A 58 10.53 -5.14 -2.69
CA PHE A 58 9.21 -5.08 -2.06
C PHE A 58 9.24 -4.22 -0.78
N ALA A 59 10.18 -4.48 0.14
CA ALA A 59 10.34 -3.69 1.36
C ALA A 59 10.70 -2.20 1.10
N LEU A 60 11.44 -1.90 0.03
CA LEU A 60 11.68 -0.52 -0.41
C LEU A 60 10.42 0.14 -1.00
N SER A 61 9.57 -0.65 -1.66
CA SER A 61 8.25 -0.20 -2.12
C SER A 61 7.33 0.14 -0.97
N ASP A 62 7.30 -0.70 0.08
CA ASP A 62 6.51 -0.47 1.30
C ASP A 62 6.97 0.80 2.02
N ILE A 63 8.29 1.02 2.12
CA ILE A 63 8.88 2.26 2.66
C ILE A 63 8.47 3.48 1.82
N TYR A 64 8.50 3.38 0.48
CA TYR A 64 8.07 4.46 -0.40
C TYR A 64 6.57 4.77 -0.24
N TYR A 65 5.71 3.76 -0.30
CA TYR A 65 4.27 3.91 -0.10
C TYR A 65 3.94 4.51 1.27
N ASN A 66 4.58 4.02 2.34
CA ASN A 66 4.45 4.58 3.69
C ASN A 66 4.90 6.06 3.76
N THR A 67 5.95 6.42 3.02
CA THR A 67 6.42 7.82 2.90
C THR A 67 5.38 8.68 2.20
N VAL A 68 4.85 8.24 1.06
CA VAL A 68 3.83 8.99 0.31
C VAL A 68 2.54 9.11 1.12
N HIS A 69 2.08 8.02 1.76
CA HIS A 69 0.92 8.04 2.66
C HIS A 69 1.12 9.02 3.82
N PHE A 70 2.30 9.09 4.44
CA PHE A 70 2.59 10.02 5.53
C PHE A 70 2.69 11.49 5.07
N VAL A 71 3.34 11.75 3.91
CA VAL A 71 3.54 13.11 3.38
C VAL A 71 2.25 13.69 2.82
N VAL A 72 1.49 12.90 2.06
CA VAL A 72 0.21 13.33 1.48
C VAL A 72 -0.86 13.36 2.56
N PHE A 73 -0.82 12.41 3.49
CA PHE A 73 -1.82 12.15 4.52
C PHE A 73 -3.22 12.22 3.91
N PRO A 74 -3.69 11.16 3.21
CA PRO A 74 -4.97 11.14 2.49
C PRO A 74 -6.19 11.07 3.44
N VAL A 75 -6.10 11.78 4.57
CA VAL A 75 -7.00 11.86 5.73
C VAL A 75 -6.92 13.31 6.24
N ILE A 76 -8.03 13.90 6.64
CA ILE A 76 -8.40 15.35 6.68
C ILE A 76 -7.86 16.23 7.84
N GLU A 77 -8.18 17.56 7.81
CA GLU A 77 -8.13 18.54 8.92
C GLU A 77 -9.34 19.60 8.99
N TYR A 78 -9.24 20.66 9.84
CA TYR A 78 -10.29 21.54 10.51
C TYR A 78 -10.43 22.97 9.86
N PHE A 79 -11.03 24.07 10.41
CA PHE A 79 -11.18 24.56 11.80
C PHE A 79 -12.25 25.67 12.00
N HIS A 80 -13.35 25.43 12.76
CA HIS A 80 -13.90 26.26 13.88
C HIS A 80 -15.23 25.71 14.44
N TYR A 81 -15.62 26.09 15.67
CA TYR A 81 -16.77 25.55 16.42
C TYR A 81 -17.93 26.54 16.55
N ARG A 82 -19.16 26.17 16.13
CA ARG A 82 -20.43 26.70 16.67
C ARG A 82 -21.62 25.76 16.38
N ASN A 83 -22.42 25.47 17.41
CA ASN A 83 -23.75 24.83 17.37
C ASN A 83 -23.86 23.32 16.99
N GLY A 84 -23.24 22.44 17.77
CA GLY A 84 -24.02 21.53 18.62
C GLY A 84 -24.81 20.34 18.03
N ASN A 85 -24.65 19.96 16.75
CA ASN A 85 -25.22 18.72 16.21
C ASN A 85 -24.13 17.79 15.63
N HIS A 86 -24.22 16.48 15.90
CA HIS A 86 -23.29 15.46 15.39
C HIS A 86 -23.89 14.74 14.17
N THR A 87 -23.15 14.62 13.07
CA THR A 87 -23.48 13.76 11.91
C THR A 87 -22.22 13.25 11.20
N GLN A 88 -22.27 12.06 10.57
CA GLN A 88 -21.10 11.28 10.13
C GLN A 88 -21.20 10.73 8.69
N VAL A 89 -20.23 11.15 7.85
CA VAL A 89 -19.66 10.61 6.55
C VAL A 89 -20.62 10.46 5.35
N PRO A 90 -20.16 10.55 4.06
CA PRO A 90 -19.00 9.84 3.42
C PRO A 90 -17.99 10.72 2.59
N GLU A 91 -16.88 10.13 2.10
CA GLU A 91 -16.04 10.63 0.94
C GLU A 91 -16.72 10.41 -0.43
N SER A 92 -17.94 9.92 -0.42
CA SER A 92 -18.80 9.75 -1.57
C SER A 92 -20.12 10.43 -1.28
N TYR A 93 -20.74 11.05 -2.28
CA TYR A 93 -22.03 11.69 -2.10
C TYR A 93 -22.93 11.29 -3.27
N GLY A 94 -23.94 10.46 -2.99
CA GLY A 94 -24.76 9.82 -4.02
C GLY A 94 -23.89 9.04 -5.01
N ASN A 95 -23.74 9.60 -6.21
CA ASN A 95 -22.96 9.05 -7.31
C ASN A 95 -21.58 9.72 -7.53
N ALA A 96 -21.09 10.47 -6.55
CA ALA A 96 -19.76 11.08 -6.56
C ALA A 96 -18.78 10.37 -5.61
N PHE A 97 -17.49 10.39 -5.96
CA PHE A 97 -16.35 10.06 -5.09
C PHE A 97 -15.40 11.27 -4.97
N LEU A 98 -14.82 11.48 -3.78
CA LEU A 98 -13.99 12.62 -3.40
C LEU A 98 -12.78 12.16 -2.58
N ILE A 99 -11.56 12.59 -2.92
CA ILE A 99 -10.37 12.35 -2.08
C ILE A 99 -9.37 13.51 -2.16
N ARG A 100 -8.74 13.85 -1.02
CA ARG A 100 -7.76 14.93 -0.88
C ARG A 100 -6.69 14.58 0.16
N GLY A 101 -5.46 15.07 -0.05
CA GLY A 101 -4.38 15.02 0.95
C GLY A 101 -4.46 16.20 1.91
N HIS A 102 -4.08 16.00 3.17
CA HIS A 102 -4.10 17.04 4.19
C HIS A 102 -2.85 17.05 5.07
N GLY A 103 -1.79 16.37 4.63
CA GLY A 103 -0.49 16.37 5.28
C GLY A 103 0.40 17.50 4.79
N LEU A 104 1.70 17.23 4.79
CA LEU A 104 2.74 18.14 4.28
C LEU A 104 2.55 18.55 2.82
N TYR A 105 1.91 17.71 2.00
CA TYR A 105 1.66 17.98 0.59
C TYR A 105 0.19 17.69 0.22
N PRO A 106 -0.73 18.64 0.52
CA PRO A 106 -2.18 18.43 0.43
C PRO A 106 -2.77 18.64 -0.98
N ASP A 107 -1.91 18.92 -1.96
CA ASP A 107 -2.32 19.20 -3.34
C ASP A 107 -2.75 17.93 -4.09
N ARG A 108 -3.52 18.11 -5.18
CA ARG A 108 -3.98 17.01 -6.04
C ARG A 108 -2.82 16.19 -6.64
N LEU A 109 -1.65 16.80 -6.82
CA LEU A 109 -0.42 16.08 -7.19
C LEU A 109 -0.02 15.02 -6.14
N GLY A 110 -0.19 15.33 -4.86
CA GLY A 110 0.01 14.38 -3.76
C GLY A 110 -0.96 13.21 -3.84
N ILE A 111 -2.24 13.46 -4.10
CA ILE A 111 -3.23 12.38 -4.34
C ILE A 111 -2.88 11.54 -5.57
N GLY A 112 -2.41 12.15 -6.66
CA GLY A 112 -1.90 11.41 -7.82
C GLY A 112 -0.73 10.49 -7.44
N LEU A 113 0.25 10.99 -6.69
CA LEU A 113 1.39 10.20 -6.20
C LEU A 113 0.95 9.07 -5.26
N TYR A 114 -0.01 9.33 -4.38
CA TYR A 114 -0.60 8.32 -3.49
C TYR A 114 -1.27 7.21 -4.29
N ALA A 115 -2.16 7.55 -5.24
CA ALA A 115 -2.79 6.58 -6.13
C ALA A 115 -1.76 5.78 -6.95
N GLY A 116 -0.73 6.45 -7.50
CA GLY A 116 0.37 5.79 -8.19
C GLY A 116 1.13 4.81 -7.28
N SER A 117 1.42 5.20 -6.04
CA SER A 117 2.05 4.33 -5.03
C SER A 117 1.15 3.17 -4.60
N TYR A 118 -0.17 3.29 -4.75
CA TYR A 118 -1.10 2.20 -4.53
C TYR A 118 -1.09 1.19 -5.68
N GLY A 119 -1.12 1.68 -6.92
CA GLY A 119 -1.11 0.85 -8.13
C GLY A 119 0.18 0.05 -8.33
N HIS A 120 1.32 0.64 -7.98
CA HIS A 120 2.63 0.05 -8.32
C HIS A 120 2.91 -1.31 -7.65
N THR A 121 2.19 -1.64 -6.58
CA THR A 121 2.33 -2.89 -5.81
C THR A 121 1.83 -4.11 -6.59
N PHE A 122 0.84 -3.95 -7.49
CA PHE A 122 0.29 -5.06 -8.26
C PHE A 122 1.33 -5.73 -9.17
N PRO A 123 2.09 -5.01 -10.02
CA PRO A 123 3.25 -5.58 -10.71
C PRO A 123 4.23 -6.28 -9.78
N ILE A 124 4.59 -5.68 -8.64
CA ILE A 124 5.61 -6.26 -7.75
C ILE A 124 5.15 -7.64 -7.25
N LEU A 125 3.92 -7.76 -6.76
CA LEU A 125 3.33 -9.04 -6.35
C LEU A 125 3.27 -10.04 -7.52
N ILE A 126 2.82 -9.63 -8.70
CA ILE A 126 2.77 -10.48 -9.90
C ILE A 126 4.16 -11.02 -10.25
N TYR A 127 5.19 -10.17 -10.27
CA TYR A 127 6.55 -10.58 -10.58
C TYR A 127 7.13 -11.52 -9.50
N HIS A 128 6.74 -11.38 -8.22
CA HIS A 128 7.09 -12.39 -7.21
C HIS A 128 6.51 -13.78 -7.55
N PHE A 129 5.27 -13.87 -8.05
CA PHE A 129 4.72 -15.15 -8.51
C PHE A 129 5.37 -15.64 -9.81
N LEU A 130 5.64 -14.75 -10.77
CA LEU A 130 6.31 -15.12 -12.02
C LEU A 130 7.73 -15.67 -11.76
N TYR A 131 8.49 -15.05 -10.85
CA TYR A 131 9.79 -15.56 -10.43
C TYR A 131 9.67 -16.98 -9.86
N ARG A 132 8.66 -17.26 -9.02
CA ARG A 132 8.41 -18.62 -8.49
C ARG A 132 8.10 -19.62 -9.59
N LEU A 133 7.28 -19.23 -10.56
CA LEU A 133 6.96 -20.08 -11.72
C LEU A 133 8.20 -20.37 -12.57
N ILE A 134 9.06 -19.37 -12.80
CA ILE A 134 10.33 -19.52 -13.51
C ILE A 134 11.26 -20.49 -12.77
N VAL A 135 11.50 -20.30 -11.46
CA VAL A 135 12.37 -21.20 -10.67
C VAL A 135 11.90 -22.66 -10.72
N ILE A 136 10.60 -22.91 -10.65
CA ILE A 136 10.03 -24.27 -10.58
C ILE A 136 9.94 -24.95 -11.96
N LYS A 137 9.66 -24.19 -13.03
CA LYS A 137 9.33 -24.75 -14.36
C LYS A 137 10.39 -24.50 -15.43
N TYR A 138 11.10 -23.37 -15.33
CA TYR A 138 12.05 -22.90 -16.35
C TYR A 138 13.35 -22.36 -15.71
N PRO A 139 14.06 -23.16 -14.87
CA PRO A 139 15.25 -22.70 -14.17
C PRO A 139 16.34 -22.14 -15.11
N GLN A 140 16.40 -22.62 -16.36
CA GLN A 140 17.28 -22.10 -17.40
C GLN A 140 17.05 -20.62 -17.72
N HIS A 141 15.82 -20.10 -17.59
CA HIS A 141 15.53 -18.69 -17.83
C HIS A 141 16.02 -17.76 -16.71
N LEU A 142 16.49 -18.30 -15.58
CA LEU A 142 17.14 -17.49 -14.55
C LEU A 142 18.41 -16.80 -15.07
N GLN A 143 19.03 -17.25 -16.17
CA GLN A 143 20.14 -16.52 -16.79
C GLN A 143 19.77 -15.08 -17.18
N TYR A 144 18.50 -14.84 -17.55
CA TYR A 144 17.97 -13.53 -17.92
C TYR A 144 17.48 -12.67 -16.74
N PHE A 145 17.91 -12.98 -15.51
CA PHE A 145 17.41 -12.31 -14.30
C PHE A 145 17.55 -10.78 -14.31
N LYS A 146 18.57 -10.21 -14.97
CA LYS A 146 18.70 -8.75 -15.14
C LYS A 146 17.56 -8.15 -15.98
N MET A 147 17.21 -8.79 -17.09
CA MET A 147 16.06 -8.38 -17.94
C MET A 147 14.74 -8.57 -17.20
N PHE A 148 14.61 -9.63 -16.39
CA PHE A 148 13.45 -9.85 -15.55
C PHE A 148 13.25 -8.72 -14.52
N LEU A 149 14.33 -8.26 -13.86
CA LEU A 149 14.27 -7.09 -12.97
C LEU A 149 13.93 -5.81 -13.73
N LEU A 150 14.52 -5.57 -14.90
CA LEU A 150 14.17 -4.41 -15.74
C LEU A 150 12.68 -4.41 -16.12
N ALA A 151 12.15 -5.55 -16.55
CA ALA A 151 10.73 -5.70 -16.87
C ALA A 151 9.82 -5.46 -15.65
N MET A 152 10.24 -5.92 -14.45
CA MET A 152 9.55 -5.64 -13.19
C MET A 152 9.52 -4.15 -12.88
N PHE A 153 10.67 -3.46 -12.95
CA PHE A 153 10.76 -2.02 -12.70
C PHE A 153 9.92 -1.23 -13.71
N SER A 154 10.00 -1.55 -15.01
CA SER A 154 9.20 -0.90 -16.05
C SER A 154 7.69 -1.13 -15.82
N ALA A 155 7.26 -2.36 -15.49
CA ALA A 155 5.86 -2.65 -15.20
C ALA A 155 5.37 -1.90 -13.94
N THR A 156 6.20 -1.81 -12.91
CA THR A 156 5.94 -1.04 -11.67
C THR A 156 5.77 0.44 -11.98
N ALA A 157 6.68 1.03 -12.77
CA ALA A 157 6.62 2.43 -13.18
C ALA A 157 5.42 2.74 -14.08
N ILE A 158 5.12 1.87 -15.06
CA ILE A 158 3.93 2.02 -15.93
C ILE A 158 2.65 1.95 -15.09
N SER A 159 2.56 1.02 -14.14
CA SER A 159 1.39 0.92 -13.26
C SER A 159 1.26 2.12 -12.31
N HIS A 160 2.37 2.66 -11.81
CA HIS A 160 2.38 3.91 -11.05
C HIS A 160 1.81 5.07 -11.89
N VAL A 161 2.32 5.28 -13.10
CA VAL A 161 1.85 6.34 -14.02
C VAL A 161 0.38 6.14 -14.41
N TYR A 162 -0.04 4.89 -14.63
CA TYR A 162 -1.44 4.53 -14.93
C TYR A 162 -2.39 4.97 -13.82
N TRP A 163 -2.11 4.58 -12.57
CA TRP A 163 -2.95 4.96 -11.42
C TRP A 163 -2.87 6.45 -11.09
N PHE A 164 -1.68 7.06 -11.18
CA PHE A 164 -1.50 8.51 -11.08
C PHE A 164 -2.41 9.25 -12.07
N SER A 165 -2.43 8.82 -13.32
CA SER A 165 -3.20 9.47 -14.39
C SER A 165 -4.71 9.40 -14.16
N ILE A 166 -5.21 8.33 -13.55
CA ILE A 166 -6.65 8.22 -13.24
C ILE A 166 -7.05 9.30 -12.23
N PHE A 167 -6.35 9.41 -11.10
CA PHE A 167 -6.70 10.36 -10.05
C PHE A 167 -6.31 11.81 -10.38
N TYR A 168 -5.21 12.02 -11.12
CA TYR A 168 -4.75 13.36 -11.47
C TYR A 168 -5.39 13.95 -12.73
N VAL A 169 -5.75 13.13 -13.71
CA VAL A 169 -6.26 13.59 -15.03
C VAL A 169 -7.73 13.22 -15.26
N LEU A 170 -8.15 11.98 -14.98
CA LEU A 170 -9.54 11.59 -15.19
C LEU A 170 -10.45 12.15 -14.10
N PHE A 171 -10.07 12.02 -12.83
CA PHE A 171 -10.81 12.56 -11.68
C PHE A 171 -10.42 14.01 -11.33
N HIS A 172 -9.95 14.80 -12.31
CA HIS A 172 -9.73 16.23 -12.10
C HIS A 172 -11.07 16.97 -12.19
N PRO A 173 -11.50 17.69 -11.14
CA PRO A 173 -12.77 18.41 -11.13
C PRO A 173 -12.81 19.44 -12.26
N ASP A 174 -13.91 19.46 -13.00
CA ASP A 174 -14.27 20.55 -13.91
C ASP A 174 -15.44 21.33 -13.30
N GLN A 175 -15.79 22.48 -13.89
CA GLN A 175 -16.84 23.35 -13.36
C GLN A 175 -18.16 22.60 -13.13
N GLU A 176 -18.52 21.68 -14.04
CA GLU A 176 -19.72 20.83 -13.92
C GLU A 176 -19.69 19.94 -12.66
N VAL A 177 -18.51 19.42 -12.25
CA VAL A 177 -18.38 18.71 -10.96
C VAL A 177 -18.50 19.68 -9.78
N LEU A 178 -17.81 20.82 -9.84
CA LEU A 178 -17.76 21.79 -8.74
C LEU A 178 -19.16 22.38 -8.44
N ASP A 179 -19.93 22.70 -9.47
CA ASP A 179 -21.30 23.20 -9.33
C ASP A 179 -22.21 22.12 -8.72
N ALA A 180 -22.14 20.88 -9.24
CA ALA A 180 -22.93 19.75 -8.73
C ALA A 180 -22.60 19.39 -7.27
N LEU A 181 -21.34 19.57 -6.84
CA LEU A 181 -20.89 19.29 -5.47
C LEU A 181 -20.77 20.55 -4.60
N THR A 182 -21.22 21.71 -5.08
CA THR A 182 -21.28 22.94 -4.27
C THR A 182 -22.03 22.75 -2.94
N PRO A 183 -23.17 22.02 -2.85
CA PRO A 183 -23.83 21.72 -1.57
C PRO A 183 -22.97 20.98 -0.54
N VAL A 184 -21.95 20.24 -1.00
CA VAL A 184 -20.95 19.58 -0.15
C VAL A 184 -19.88 20.58 0.29
N PHE A 185 -19.34 21.39 -0.63
CA PHE A 185 -18.24 22.33 -0.36
C PHE A 185 -18.65 23.63 0.35
N ASN A 186 -19.94 23.99 0.34
CA ASN A 186 -20.47 25.17 1.02
C ASN A 186 -21.08 24.88 2.42
N GLY A 187 -21.12 23.61 2.84
CA GLY A 187 -21.66 23.20 4.14
C GLY A 187 -23.18 23.05 4.21
N THR A 188 -23.92 23.12 3.09
CA THR A 188 -25.37 22.80 3.06
C THR A 188 -25.61 21.34 3.48
N ILE A 189 -24.68 20.46 3.10
CA ILE A 189 -24.68 19.04 3.46
C ILE A 189 -23.59 18.81 4.52
N THR A 190 -24.01 18.43 5.72
CA THR A 190 -23.09 18.12 6.83
C THR A 190 -22.38 16.78 6.58
N LEU A 191 -21.21 16.84 5.96
CA LEU A 191 -20.24 15.75 5.95
C LEU A 191 -19.25 15.94 7.12
N PRO A 192 -18.54 14.90 7.57
CA PRO A 192 -17.66 14.97 8.74
C PRO A 192 -16.25 15.42 8.38
N VAL A 193 -16.00 15.46 7.08
CA VAL A 193 -14.87 16.02 6.38
C VAL A 193 -15.18 17.50 6.23
N ASN A 194 -14.36 18.38 6.78
CA ASN A 194 -14.56 19.81 6.58
C ASN A 194 -14.20 20.18 5.13
N HIS A 195 -15.23 20.31 4.32
CA HIS A 195 -15.13 20.83 2.97
C HIS A 195 -15.27 22.34 2.96
N THR A 196 -14.50 23.02 2.11
CA THR A 196 -14.63 24.46 1.85
C THR A 196 -14.50 24.72 0.35
N MET A 197 -15.14 25.78 -0.15
CA MET A 197 -15.04 26.15 -1.57
C MET A 197 -13.58 26.37 -2.03
N ASP A 198 -12.72 26.98 -1.19
CA ASP A 198 -11.27 27.14 -1.47
C ASP A 198 -10.53 25.80 -1.65
N THR A 199 -11.00 24.73 -1.00
CA THR A 199 -10.35 23.42 -1.07
C THR A 199 -10.90 22.53 -2.17
N ALA A 200 -12.03 22.88 -2.81
CA ALA A 200 -12.72 22.02 -3.77
C ALA A 200 -11.82 21.55 -4.92
N GLU A 201 -11.14 22.47 -5.60
CA GLU A 201 -10.24 22.14 -6.74
C GLU A 201 -9.04 21.24 -6.36
N LYS A 202 -8.69 21.19 -5.06
CA LYS A 202 -7.60 20.39 -4.50
C LYS A 202 -8.00 18.92 -4.31
N TYR A 203 -9.30 18.59 -4.35
CA TYR A 203 -9.78 17.21 -4.37
C TYR A 203 -9.61 16.58 -5.76
N SER A 204 -9.29 15.28 -5.78
CA SER A 204 -9.62 14.40 -6.89
C SER A 204 -11.11 14.04 -6.76
N GLN A 205 -11.90 14.30 -7.80
CA GLN A 205 -13.35 14.19 -7.78
C GLN A 205 -13.87 13.39 -8.97
N ALA A 206 -14.73 12.40 -8.71
CA ALA A 206 -15.34 11.54 -9.71
C ALA A 206 -16.87 11.52 -9.56
N LEU A 207 -17.57 12.43 -10.23
CA LEU A 207 -19.02 12.37 -10.43
C LEU A 207 -19.33 11.42 -11.60
N TYR A 208 -20.05 10.32 -11.37
CA TYR A 208 -20.22 9.28 -12.40
C TYR A 208 -21.39 9.52 -13.37
N TRP A 209 -22.46 10.16 -12.90
CA TRP A 209 -23.63 10.52 -13.72
C TRP A 209 -24.00 11.99 -13.50
N ARG A 210 -24.56 12.64 -14.52
CA ARG A 210 -25.24 13.95 -14.34
C ARG A 210 -26.67 13.67 -13.92
N GLY A 211 -27.17 14.46 -12.97
CA GLY A 211 -28.48 14.23 -12.38
C GLY A 211 -28.48 12.93 -11.56
N GLU A 212 -29.52 12.13 -11.72
CA GLU A 212 -29.67 10.87 -11.00
C GLU A 212 -28.72 9.77 -11.51
N THR A 213 -28.60 8.69 -10.73
CA THR A 213 -27.74 7.56 -11.09
C THR A 213 -28.29 6.87 -12.34
N PHE A 214 -27.42 6.58 -13.31
CA PHE A 214 -27.75 6.05 -14.63
C PHE A 214 -28.48 7.01 -15.60
N GLU A 215 -28.73 8.27 -15.23
CA GLU A 215 -29.43 9.23 -16.10
C GLU A 215 -28.55 9.70 -17.29
N SER A 216 -27.39 10.29 -17.01
CA SER A 216 -26.46 10.77 -18.06
C SER A 216 -25.00 10.42 -17.74
N PRO A 217 -24.32 9.56 -18.52
CA PRO A 217 -22.97 9.08 -18.19
C PRO A 217 -21.90 10.17 -18.31
N ARG A 218 -21.10 10.35 -17.24
CA ARG A 218 -19.86 11.14 -17.30
C ARG A 218 -18.69 10.25 -17.69
N TRP A 219 -18.57 10.00 -19.00
CA TRP A 219 -17.62 9.04 -19.59
C TRP A 219 -16.18 9.14 -19.08
N ARG A 220 -15.65 10.35 -18.88
CA ARG A 220 -14.31 10.59 -18.31
C ARG A 220 -14.09 9.86 -16.97
N ASN A 221 -15.06 9.98 -16.07
CA ASN A 221 -14.99 9.42 -14.71
C ASN A 221 -15.32 7.92 -14.74
N LEU A 222 -16.30 7.51 -15.55
CA LEU A 222 -16.63 6.10 -15.78
C LEU A 222 -15.45 5.31 -16.39
N ILE A 223 -14.70 5.91 -17.31
CA ILE A 223 -13.45 5.33 -17.86
C ILE A 223 -12.42 5.17 -16.74
N GLY A 224 -12.25 6.15 -15.85
CA GLY A 224 -11.36 6.03 -14.68
C GLY A 224 -11.75 4.87 -13.75
N ALA A 225 -13.03 4.73 -13.42
CA ALA A 225 -13.55 3.60 -12.62
C ALA A 225 -13.38 2.25 -13.34
N ALA A 226 -13.60 2.20 -14.66
CA ALA A 226 -13.39 1.00 -15.47
C ALA A 226 -11.90 0.61 -15.55
N MET A 227 -10.99 1.59 -15.63
CA MET A 227 -9.53 1.39 -15.60
C MET A 227 -9.06 0.83 -14.25
N ILE A 228 -9.55 1.38 -13.12
CA ILE A 228 -9.31 0.82 -11.78
C ILE A 228 -9.82 -0.62 -11.69
N SER A 229 -11.05 -0.87 -12.15
CA SER A 229 -11.66 -2.20 -12.13
C SER A 229 -10.87 -3.21 -12.96
N TYR A 230 -10.45 -2.83 -14.18
CA TYR A 230 -9.61 -3.65 -15.06
C TYR A 230 -8.24 -3.94 -14.42
N SER A 231 -7.60 -2.96 -13.79
CA SER A 231 -6.33 -3.14 -13.07
C SER A 231 -6.48 -4.18 -11.96
N LEU A 232 -7.53 -4.08 -11.12
CA LEU A 232 -7.76 -5.00 -10.01
C LEU A 232 -8.07 -6.43 -10.51
N VAL A 233 -9.00 -6.58 -11.45
CA VAL A 233 -9.40 -7.89 -11.99
C VAL A 233 -8.24 -8.57 -12.72
N SER A 234 -7.48 -7.85 -13.54
CA SER A 234 -6.33 -8.42 -14.28
C SER A 234 -5.17 -8.81 -13.36
N ALA A 235 -4.86 -8.00 -12.34
CA ALA A 235 -3.86 -8.32 -11.33
C ALA A 235 -4.23 -9.58 -10.53
N TYR A 236 -5.43 -9.61 -9.95
CA TYR A 236 -5.89 -10.75 -9.15
C TYR A 236 -6.12 -12.02 -9.98
N GLY A 237 -6.58 -11.89 -11.22
CA GLY A 237 -6.67 -13.01 -12.17
C GLY A 237 -5.30 -13.62 -12.46
N THR A 238 -4.28 -12.78 -12.68
CA THR A 238 -2.90 -13.20 -12.93
C THR A 238 -2.27 -13.86 -11.70
N ILE A 239 -2.52 -13.32 -10.49
CA ILE A 239 -2.10 -13.91 -9.21
C ILE A 239 -2.74 -15.29 -9.02
N CYS A 240 -4.07 -15.40 -9.14
CA CYS A 240 -4.80 -16.65 -9.00
C CYS A 240 -4.33 -17.72 -10.01
N TYR A 241 -4.20 -17.35 -11.29
CA TYR A 241 -3.64 -18.22 -12.31
C TYR A 241 -2.24 -18.71 -11.93
N SER A 242 -1.37 -17.79 -11.49
CA SER A 242 0.01 -18.13 -11.11
C SER A 242 0.07 -19.07 -9.91
N ILE A 243 -0.78 -18.88 -8.89
CA ILE A 243 -0.90 -19.78 -7.74
C ILE A 243 -1.28 -21.19 -8.18
N LEU A 244 -2.29 -21.34 -9.05
CA LEU A 244 -2.73 -22.63 -9.57
C LEU A 244 -1.60 -23.34 -10.36
N ARG A 245 -0.89 -22.59 -11.22
CA ARG A 245 0.23 -23.10 -12.01
C ARG A 245 1.41 -23.51 -11.13
N ILE A 246 1.78 -22.69 -10.14
CA ILE A 246 2.83 -23.02 -9.17
C ILE A 246 2.46 -24.28 -8.39
N ARG A 247 1.23 -24.40 -7.86
CA ARG A 247 0.79 -25.60 -7.13
C ARG A 247 0.86 -26.86 -8.01
N LYS A 248 0.42 -26.78 -9.27
CA LYS A 248 0.51 -27.90 -10.24
C LYS A 248 1.96 -28.28 -10.51
N HIS A 249 2.82 -27.32 -10.85
CA HIS A 249 4.20 -27.58 -11.24
C HIS A 249 5.09 -28.00 -10.06
N LEU A 250 4.83 -27.50 -8.85
CA LEU A 250 5.54 -27.90 -7.63
C LEU A 250 5.36 -29.39 -7.32
N LYS A 251 4.14 -29.94 -7.52
CA LYS A 251 3.86 -31.39 -7.35
C LYS A 251 4.58 -32.27 -8.38
N VAL A 252 4.80 -31.75 -9.59
CA VAL A 252 5.39 -32.50 -10.71
C VAL A 252 6.91 -32.48 -10.64
N TYR A 253 7.53 -31.29 -10.62
CA TYR A 253 8.95 -31.11 -10.89
C TYR A 253 9.86 -31.14 -9.66
N VAL A 254 9.37 -30.81 -8.47
CA VAL A 254 10.22 -30.75 -7.26
C VAL A 254 10.04 -32.02 -6.43
N LYS A 255 11.11 -32.82 -6.33
CA LYS A 255 11.10 -34.12 -5.62
C LYS A 255 11.73 -34.08 -4.22
N SER A 256 12.66 -33.15 -3.96
CA SER A 256 13.30 -33.01 -2.64
C SER A 256 12.31 -32.47 -1.60
N ALA A 257 12.13 -33.19 -0.50
CA ALA A 257 11.23 -32.78 0.60
C ALA A 257 11.62 -31.41 1.20
N LYS A 258 12.92 -31.12 1.33
CA LYS A 258 13.44 -29.82 1.80
C LYS A 258 13.03 -28.68 0.86
N THR A 259 13.25 -28.88 -0.44
CA THR A 259 12.95 -27.88 -1.48
C THR A 259 11.44 -27.67 -1.66
N VAL A 260 10.63 -28.74 -1.59
CA VAL A 260 9.16 -28.65 -1.56
C VAL A 260 8.68 -27.84 -0.35
N ARG A 261 9.24 -28.10 0.84
CA ARG A 261 8.89 -27.35 2.05
C ARG A 261 9.19 -25.86 1.90
N LEU A 262 10.39 -25.50 1.45
CA LEU A 262 10.79 -24.11 1.22
C LEU A 262 9.86 -23.40 0.22
N HIS A 263 9.56 -24.02 -0.92
CA HIS A 263 8.61 -23.46 -1.90
C HIS A 263 7.18 -23.34 -1.35
N ARG A 264 6.73 -24.25 -0.47
CA ARG A 264 5.41 -24.15 0.19
C ARG A 264 5.36 -23.01 1.21
N GLU A 265 6.40 -22.84 2.04
CA GLU A 265 6.49 -21.74 3.01
C GLU A 265 6.49 -20.38 2.26
N LEU A 266 7.28 -20.27 1.19
CA LEU A 266 7.38 -19.06 0.39
C LEU A 266 6.12 -18.76 -0.45
N LEU A 267 5.45 -19.78 -1.00
CA LEU A 267 4.16 -19.59 -1.68
C LEU A 267 3.05 -19.21 -0.69
N ARG A 268 3.04 -19.81 0.51
CA ARG A 268 2.08 -19.47 1.56
C ARG A 268 2.22 -18.02 1.98
N CYS A 269 3.45 -17.57 2.22
CA CYS A 269 3.75 -16.16 2.52
C CYS A 269 3.22 -15.24 1.42
N LEU A 270 3.59 -15.51 0.16
CA LEU A 270 3.18 -14.66 -0.97
C LEU A 270 1.66 -14.66 -1.22
N VAL A 271 0.97 -15.77 -0.94
CA VAL A 271 -0.51 -15.81 -0.92
C VAL A 271 -1.06 -14.91 0.18
N TYR A 272 -0.55 -15.00 1.41
CA TYR A 272 -0.99 -14.11 2.49
C TYR A 272 -0.73 -12.63 2.16
N GLN A 273 0.44 -12.29 1.61
CA GLN A 273 0.77 -10.92 1.15
C GLN A 273 -0.14 -10.43 0.02
N SER A 274 -0.72 -11.32 -0.79
CA SER A 274 -1.61 -10.93 -1.88
C SER A 274 -3.06 -10.80 -1.46
N PHE A 275 -3.51 -11.59 -0.47
CA PHE A 275 -4.91 -11.66 -0.03
C PHE A 275 -5.20 -10.87 1.25
N LEU A 276 -4.23 -10.66 2.14
CA LEU A 276 -4.41 -9.77 3.29
C LEU A 276 -4.78 -8.34 2.83
N PRO A 277 -4.10 -7.73 1.83
CA PRO A 277 -4.45 -6.40 1.35
C PRO A 277 -5.82 -6.31 0.68
N VAL A 278 -6.39 -7.42 0.18
CA VAL A 278 -7.77 -7.43 -0.30
C VAL A 278 -8.71 -7.02 0.81
N LEU A 279 -8.53 -7.57 2.01
CA LEU A 279 -9.39 -7.30 3.16
C LEU A 279 -9.04 -5.96 3.83
N THR A 280 -7.76 -5.61 3.91
CA THR A 280 -7.29 -4.44 4.68
C THR A 280 -7.27 -3.13 3.89
N SER A 281 -7.20 -3.17 2.55
CA SER A 281 -6.95 -1.94 1.77
C SER A 281 -7.70 -1.93 0.44
N TYR A 282 -7.51 -2.93 -0.41
CA TYR A 282 -8.08 -2.93 -1.75
C TYR A 282 -9.61 -2.99 -1.76
N PHE A 283 -10.26 -3.79 -0.90
CA PHE A 283 -11.73 -3.81 -0.84
C PHE A 283 -12.31 -2.49 -0.30
N PRO A 284 -11.88 -1.93 0.85
CA PRO A 284 -12.35 -0.61 1.30
C PRO A 284 -12.15 0.50 0.26
N ALA A 285 -10.96 0.61 -0.35
CA ALA A 285 -10.68 1.64 -1.35
C ALA A 285 -11.45 1.42 -2.67
N ALA A 286 -11.57 0.18 -3.15
CA ALA A 286 -12.36 -0.13 -4.34
C ALA A 286 -13.85 0.12 -4.11
N ALA A 287 -14.38 -0.19 -2.92
CA ALA A 287 -15.75 0.12 -2.56
C ALA A 287 -16.00 1.65 -2.50
N ALA A 288 -15.07 2.43 -1.93
CA ALA A 288 -15.16 3.89 -1.89
C ALA A 288 -15.30 4.51 -3.31
N VAL A 289 -14.52 4.01 -4.27
CA VAL A 289 -14.50 4.53 -5.65
C VAL A 289 -15.61 3.94 -6.52
N LEU A 290 -15.91 2.64 -6.39
CA LEU A 290 -16.78 1.92 -7.34
C LEU A 290 -18.25 1.85 -6.91
N PHE A 291 -18.58 1.90 -5.62
CA PHE A 291 -19.98 1.88 -5.19
C PHE A 291 -20.77 3.13 -5.61
N PRO A 292 -20.19 4.35 -5.65
CA PRO A 292 -20.90 5.52 -6.18
C PRO A 292 -21.20 5.42 -7.69
N VAL A 293 -20.51 4.56 -8.45
CA VAL A 293 -20.92 4.27 -9.84
C VAL A 293 -22.33 3.69 -9.90
N LEU A 294 -22.75 2.98 -8.84
CA LEU A 294 -24.09 2.42 -8.67
C LEU A 294 -25.02 3.33 -7.85
N GLY A 295 -24.61 4.57 -7.55
CA GLY A 295 -25.35 5.50 -6.68
C GLY A 295 -25.30 5.15 -5.19
N VAL A 296 -24.46 4.18 -4.81
CA VAL A 296 -24.32 3.72 -3.42
C VAL A 296 -23.14 4.43 -2.75
N SER A 297 -23.45 5.40 -1.89
CA SER A 297 -22.46 6.05 -1.02
C SER A 297 -22.50 5.44 0.39
N ILE A 298 -21.37 4.94 0.90
CA ILE A 298 -21.29 4.33 2.24
C ILE A 298 -20.40 5.17 3.14
N SER A 299 -21.04 5.80 4.13
CA SER A 299 -20.40 6.68 5.12
C SER A 299 -19.21 6.02 5.82
N ALA A 300 -19.41 4.86 6.43
CA ALA A 300 -18.41 4.18 7.23
C ALA A 300 -17.07 3.90 6.51
N ILE A 301 -17.06 3.76 5.17
CA ILE A 301 -15.85 3.42 4.41
C ILE A 301 -14.77 4.48 4.58
N SER A 302 -15.11 5.76 4.69
CA SER A 302 -14.11 6.84 4.76
C SER A 302 -13.52 7.06 6.16
N ILE A 303 -14.16 6.54 7.19
CA ILE A 303 -13.55 6.44 8.53
C ILE A 303 -12.65 5.20 8.60
N ILE A 304 -13.09 4.09 8.00
CA ILE A 304 -12.47 2.77 8.17
C ILE A 304 -11.32 2.53 7.19
N SER A 305 -11.47 2.92 5.93
CA SER A 305 -10.50 2.66 4.86
C SER A 305 -9.12 3.24 5.18
N PRO A 306 -8.97 4.53 5.53
CA PRO A 306 -7.64 5.11 5.68
C PRO A 306 -6.76 4.53 6.81
N PRO A 307 -7.24 4.35 8.07
CA PRO A 307 -6.39 3.75 9.10
C PRO A 307 -6.03 2.29 8.78
N ILE A 308 -6.88 1.52 8.09
CA ILE A 308 -6.53 0.15 7.71
C ILE A 308 -5.56 0.14 6.49
N CYS A 309 -5.70 1.08 5.55
CA CYS A 309 -4.71 1.30 4.48
C CYS A 309 -3.32 1.70 5.01
N ALA A 310 -3.27 2.47 6.11
CA ALA A 310 -2.02 2.85 6.77
C ALA A 310 -1.29 1.65 7.40
N VAL A 311 -1.98 0.59 7.82
CA VAL A 311 -1.39 -0.58 8.52
C VAL A 311 -0.83 -1.62 7.55
N HIS A 312 -1.26 -1.64 6.29
CA HIS A 312 -0.78 -2.60 5.27
C HIS A 312 0.76 -2.69 5.16
N PRO A 313 1.54 -1.58 5.09
CA PRO A 313 3.01 -1.62 4.98
C PRO A 313 3.73 -2.07 6.26
N LEU A 314 3.01 -2.14 7.39
CA LEU A 314 3.50 -2.72 8.64
C LEU A 314 3.29 -4.24 8.66
N PHE A 315 2.14 -4.73 8.19
CA PHE A 315 1.86 -6.17 8.20
C PHE A 315 2.73 -6.95 7.22
N ASP A 316 3.09 -6.38 6.08
CA ASP A 316 3.88 -7.05 5.05
C ASP A 316 5.28 -7.53 5.49
N PRO A 317 6.15 -6.68 6.10
CA PRO A 317 7.42 -7.15 6.63
C PRO A 317 7.25 -8.11 7.81
N ILE A 318 6.26 -7.88 8.68
CA ILE A 318 5.93 -8.80 9.79
C ILE A 318 5.59 -10.19 9.24
N LEU A 319 4.70 -10.26 8.25
CA LEU A 319 4.24 -11.49 7.63
C LEU A 319 5.40 -12.25 6.96
N LEU A 320 6.32 -11.56 6.27
CA LEU A 320 7.54 -12.13 5.72
C LEU A 320 8.46 -12.70 6.81
N ILE A 321 8.75 -11.91 7.84
CA ILE A 321 9.64 -12.28 8.96
C ILE A 321 9.08 -13.52 9.68
N PHE A 322 7.81 -13.50 10.09
CA PHE A 322 7.24 -14.57 10.90
C PHE A 322 6.82 -15.81 10.10
N THR A 323 6.53 -15.71 8.79
CA THR A 323 6.22 -16.89 7.96
C THR A 323 7.48 -17.66 7.57
N ILE A 324 8.56 -16.97 7.20
CA ILE A 324 9.80 -17.61 6.70
C ILE A 324 10.65 -18.06 7.89
N THR A 325 10.79 -19.37 8.07
CA THR A 325 11.46 -19.98 9.25
C THR A 325 12.84 -19.39 9.55
N GLU A 326 13.66 -19.15 8.52
CA GLU A 326 15.01 -18.58 8.66
C GLU A 326 14.98 -17.09 9.05
N TYR A 327 14.03 -16.31 8.53
CA TYR A 327 13.89 -14.90 8.88
C TYR A 327 13.36 -14.73 10.30
N ARG A 328 12.43 -15.59 10.73
CA ARG A 328 11.95 -15.64 12.13
C ARG A 328 13.08 -15.96 13.10
N ARG A 329 13.97 -16.91 12.75
CA ARG A 329 15.18 -17.22 13.53
C ARG A 329 16.13 -16.04 13.60
N ALA A 330 16.43 -15.40 12.46
CA ALA A 330 17.29 -14.22 12.40
C ALA A 330 16.72 -13.04 13.20
N PHE A 331 15.41 -12.80 13.14
CA PHE A 331 14.72 -11.78 13.94
C PHE A 331 14.90 -12.03 15.45
N PHE A 332 14.62 -13.25 15.93
CA PHE A 332 14.82 -13.56 17.34
C PHE A 332 16.29 -13.49 17.77
N ALA A 333 17.25 -13.80 16.90
CA ALA A 333 18.67 -13.61 17.17
C ALA A 333 19.07 -12.11 17.27
N LEU A 334 18.49 -11.24 16.44
CA LEU A 334 18.72 -9.80 16.47
C LEU A 334 18.11 -9.13 17.72
N VAL A 335 16.93 -9.57 18.15
CA VAL A 335 16.23 -9.04 19.33
C VAL A 335 16.79 -9.62 20.64
N SER A 336 17.36 -10.83 20.59
CA SER A 336 18.03 -11.43 21.74
C SER A 336 19.41 -10.80 21.96
N VAL A 337 19.53 -9.99 23.02
CA VAL A 337 20.76 -9.27 23.47
C VAL A 337 22.04 -10.13 23.51
N ARG A 338 21.91 -11.46 23.54
CA ARG A 338 22.98 -12.45 23.66
C ARG A 338 24.04 -12.40 22.54
N GLU A 339 23.70 -12.01 21.31
CA GLU A 339 24.70 -11.88 20.23
C GLU A 339 25.37 -10.50 20.14
N ILE A 340 24.70 -9.43 20.57
CA ILE A 340 25.33 -8.09 20.60
C ILE A 340 26.58 -8.14 21.50
N THR A 341 26.47 -8.78 22.67
CA THR A 341 27.59 -9.01 23.59
C THR A 341 28.71 -9.86 22.98
N LEU A 342 28.39 -10.84 22.12
CA LEU A 342 29.39 -11.68 21.45
C LEU A 342 30.15 -10.92 20.37
N LEU A 343 29.49 -10.02 19.63
CA LEU A 343 30.14 -9.15 18.64
C LEU A 343 31.08 -8.13 19.29
N THR A 344 30.69 -7.53 20.44
CA THR A 344 31.60 -6.68 21.22
C THR A 344 32.79 -7.47 21.76
N LYS A 345 32.56 -8.72 22.22
CA LYS A 345 33.63 -9.59 22.72
C LYS A 345 34.62 -9.99 21.62
N HIS A 346 34.13 -10.37 20.43
CA HIS A 346 35.01 -10.72 19.31
C HIS A 346 35.85 -9.53 18.82
N ARG A 347 35.25 -8.33 18.78
CA ARG A 347 35.95 -7.08 18.41
C ARG A 347 37.01 -6.67 19.44
N ASN A 348 36.78 -6.91 20.73
CA ASN A 348 37.77 -6.63 21.78
C ASN A 348 38.93 -7.65 21.80
N VAL A 349 38.67 -8.91 21.45
CA VAL A 349 39.73 -9.94 21.33
C VAL A 349 40.65 -9.67 20.14
N SER A 350 40.14 -9.14 19.02
CA SER A 350 40.95 -8.80 17.84
C SER A 350 41.80 -7.52 17.97
N VAL A 351 41.76 -6.83 19.11
CA VAL A 351 42.48 -5.55 19.35
C VAL A 351 43.52 -5.67 20.48
N SER A 352 43.67 -6.84 21.11
CA SER A 352 44.78 -7.08 22.04
C SER A 352 46.10 -7.19 21.28
N PRO A 353 47.10 -6.30 21.51
CA PRO A 353 48.40 -6.43 20.85
C PRO A 353 49.14 -7.65 21.39
N ALA A 354 49.84 -8.37 20.52
CA ALA A 354 50.81 -9.36 20.97
C ALA A 354 51.96 -8.63 21.69
N VAL A 355 52.09 -8.84 22.99
CA VAL A 355 53.25 -8.37 23.75
C VAL A 355 54.47 -9.17 23.28
N SER A 356 55.36 -8.51 22.54
CA SER A 356 56.61 -9.09 22.09
C SER A 356 57.55 -9.31 23.27
N ILE A 357 57.93 -10.57 23.49
CA ILE A 357 59.06 -10.93 24.35
C ILE A 357 60.35 -10.61 23.57
N GLY A 358 61.22 -9.79 24.18
CA GLY A 358 62.52 -9.38 23.65
C GLY A 358 63.30 -8.66 24.74
#